data_AF-A0AAN8K7I5-F1
#
_entry.id   AF-A0AAN8K7I5-F1
#
_cell.length_a   1.000
_cell.length_b   1.000
_cell.length_c   1.000
_cell.angle_alpha   90.00
_cell.angle_beta   90.00
_cell.angle_gamma   90.00
#
_symmetry.space_group_name_H-M   'P 1'
#
loop_
_entity.id
_entity.type
_entity.pdbx_description
1 polymer ?
#
loop_
_entity_poly.entity_id
_entity_poly.type
_entity_poly.pdbx_seq_one_letter_code
_entity_poly.pdbx_strand_id
1 'polypeptide(L)'
;MAFSKSRGNIPKEHMDIIRHNFVYLIDELTPRYLLDHLFEAEVCDLDDVQRVRAAEEKDRAEAVRLLLEIVCSSGSEAFIKFKHCLRNSGYINVVRRLESERVIPEHIAQFYFLKSVVDILDEAFHYLIPRVVQVKTDMEDGRHRIETLEREMIEVKSDIESIKEVV
;
A
#
# COMPACT_ATOMS: atom_id res chain seq x y z
N MET A 1 -32.39 20.93 -9.56
CA MET A 1 -31.50 21.32 -10.67
C MET A 1 -30.10 20.89 -10.29
N ALA A 2 -29.52 19.89 -10.96
CA ALA A 2 -28.14 19.50 -10.75
C ALA A 2 -27.25 20.46 -11.55
N PHE A 3 -26.52 21.34 -10.87
CA PHE A 3 -25.49 22.16 -11.50
C PHE A 3 -24.26 21.28 -11.70
N SER A 4 -24.00 20.82 -12.92
CA SER A 4 -22.72 20.23 -13.26
C SER A 4 -21.66 21.33 -13.21
N LYS A 5 -20.95 21.41 -12.08
CA LYS A 5 -19.81 22.32 -11.93
C LYS A 5 -18.76 21.94 -12.99
N SER A 6 -18.30 22.91 -13.76
CA SER A 6 -17.09 22.77 -14.59
C SER A 6 -15.92 22.54 -13.63
N ARG A 7 -15.53 21.27 -13.50
CA ARG A 7 -14.45 20.83 -12.61
C ARG A 7 -13.11 21.08 -13.30
N GLY A 8 -12.35 22.05 -12.76
CA GLY A 8 -10.98 22.32 -13.18
C GLY A 8 -9.97 21.50 -12.38
N ASN A 9 -8.70 21.48 -12.79
CA ASN A 9 -7.66 20.82 -12.00
C ASN A 9 -6.96 21.81 -11.07
N ILE A 10 -6.49 21.33 -9.92
CA ILE A 10 -5.55 22.09 -9.09
C ILE A 10 -4.22 22.31 -9.86
N PRO A 11 -3.45 23.36 -9.54
CA PRO A 11 -2.09 23.54 -10.04
C PRO A 11 -1.22 22.30 -9.83
N LYS A 12 -0.32 22.03 -10.78
CA LYS A 12 0.58 20.85 -10.75
C LYS A 12 1.34 20.74 -9.42
N GLU A 13 1.84 21.85 -8.91
CA GLU A 13 2.56 21.94 -7.64
C GLU A 13 1.75 21.40 -6.45
N HIS A 14 0.46 21.70 -6.40
CA HIS A 14 -0.44 21.21 -5.34
C HIS A 14 -0.76 19.72 -5.51
N MET A 15 -0.89 19.28 -6.76
CA MET A 15 -1.08 17.87 -7.08
C MET A 15 0.13 17.03 -6.67
N ASP A 16 1.34 17.52 -6.91
CA ASP A 16 2.58 16.84 -6.54
C ASP A 16 2.71 16.72 -5.01
N ILE A 17 2.30 17.74 -4.26
CA ILE A 17 2.25 17.69 -2.78
C ILE A 17 1.28 16.60 -2.30
N ILE A 18 0.07 16.53 -2.87
CA ILE A 18 -0.91 15.48 -2.51
C ILE A 18 -0.35 14.09 -2.84
N ARG A 19 0.24 13.91 -4.03
CA ARG A 19 0.81 12.64 -4.47
C ARG A 19 1.97 12.19 -3.58
N HIS A 20 2.87 13.11 -3.23
CA HIS A 20 4.01 12.80 -2.38
C HIS A 20 3.58 12.32 -0.98
N ASN A 21 2.49 12.89 -0.47
CA ASN A 21 1.96 12.54 0.85
C ASN A 21 0.85 11.50 0.82
N PHE A 22 0.57 10.87 -0.32
CA PHE A 22 -0.64 10.08 -0.50
C PHE A 22 -0.83 8.97 0.55
N VAL A 23 0.24 8.20 0.84
CA VAL A 23 0.22 7.15 1.86
C VAL A 23 -0.07 7.72 3.25
N TYR A 24 0.65 8.79 3.63
CA TYR A 24 0.43 9.46 4.91
C TYR A 24 -1.00 10.01 5.04
N LEU A 25 -1.55 10.59 3.98
CA LEU A 25 -2.91 11.11 3.98
C LEU A 25 -3.95 9.99 4.11
N ILE A 26 -3.73 8.82 3.50
CA ILE A 26 -4.59 7.65 3.71
C ILE A 26 -4.62 7.23 5.18
N ASP A 27 -3.46 7.22 5.84
CA ASP A 27 -3.35 6.75 7.22
C ASP A 27 -3.99 7.72 8.21
N GLU A 28 -3.83 9.02 7.98
CA GLU A 28 -4.19 10.06 8.97
C GLU A 28 -5.60 10.61 8.79
N LEU A 29 -6.16 10.59 7.57
CA LEU A 29 -7.45 11.21 7.32
C LEU A 29 -8.61 10.26 7.63
N THR A 30 -9.71 10.84 8.09
CA THR A 30 -11.01 10.17 8.19
C THR A 30 -12.05 11.03 7.46
N PRO A 31 -12.58 10.58 6.30
CA PRO A 31 -13.42 11.39 5.43
C PRO A 31 -14.66 11.97 6.12
N ARG A 32 -15.35 11.21 6.98
CA ARG A 32 -16.55 11.69 7.69
C ARG A 32 -16.35 13.01 8.44
N TYR A 33 -15.14 13.30 8.93
CA TYR A 33 -14.83 14.53 9.67
C TYR A 33 -14.48 15.71 8.76
N LEU A 34 -14.34 15.48 7.45
CA LEU A 34 -13.94 16.49 6.47
C LEU A 34 -15.05 16.82 5.47
N LEU A 35 -15.92 15.85 5.17
CA LEU A 35 -16.89 15.96 4.07
C LEU A 35 -17.83 17.15 4.22
N ASP A 36 -18.34 17.41 5.42
CA ASP A 36 -19.28 18.52 5.63
C ASP A 36 -18.57 19.86 5.40
N HIS A 37 -17.35 20.02 5.89
CA HIS A 37 -16.53 21.21 5.63
C HIS A 37 -16.13 21.36 4.16
N LEU A 38 -15.84 20.27 3.46
CA LEU A 38 -15.52 20.29 2.03
C LEU A 38 -16.72 20.63 1.16
N PHE A 39 -17.91 20.18 1.57
CA PHE A 39 -19.17 20.53 0.92
C PHE A 39 -19.50 22.01 1.14
N GLU A 40 -19.37 22.52 2.37
CA GLU A 40 -19.56 23.94 2.70
C GLU A 40 -18.56 24.85 1.96
N ALA A 41 -17.30 24.41 1.83
CA ALA A 41 -16.29 25.12 1.05
C ALA A 41 -16.48 24.99 -0.48
N GLU A 42 -17.51 24.26 -0.91
CA GLU A 42 -17.85 23.92 -2.28
C GLU A 42 -16.70 23.24 -3.07
N VAL A 43 -15.88 22.47 -2.37
CA VAL A 43 -14.84 21.62 -2.96
C VAL A 43 -15.47 20.36 -3.54
N CYS A 44 -16.51 19.83 -2.92
CA CYS A 44 -17.27 18.69 -3.43
C CYS A 44 -18.75 19.04 -3.51
N ASP A 45 -19.50 18.31 -4.33
CA ASP A 45 -20.96 18.41 -4.38
C ASP A 45 -21.64 17.25 -3.63
N LEU A 46 -22.97 17.20 -3.69
CA LEU A 46 -23.75 16.20 -2.96
C LEU A 46 -23.46 14.78 -3.47
N ASP A 47 -23.26 14.62 -4.78
CA ASP A 47 -23.00 13.31 -5.39
C ASP A 47 -21.61 12.79 -4.97
N ASP A 48 -20.61 13.68 -4.91
CA ASP A 48 -19.30 13.37 -4.35
C ASP A 48 -19.40 12.93 -2.87
N VAL A 49 -20.13 13.68 -2.05
CA VAL A 49 -20.30 13.37 -0.62
C VAL A 49 -20.94 11.99 -0.44
N GLN A 50 -21.98 11.68 -1.20
CA GLN A 50 -22.62 10.37 -1.16
C GLN A 50 -21.67 9.25 -1.61
N ARG A 51 -20.89 9.47 -2.67
CA ARG A 51 -19.88 8.50 -3.14
C ARG A 51 -18.82 8.22 -2.08
N VAL A 52 -18.28 9.26 -1.43
CA VAL A 52 -17.23 9.09 -0.41
C VAL A 52 -17.81 8.40 0.84
N ARG A 53 -19.00 8.78 1.30
CA ARG A 53 -19.65 8.11 2.45
C ARG A 53 -19.90 6.62 2.17
N ALA A 54 -20.41 6.28 0.99
CA ALA A 54 -20.65 4.89 0.59
C ALA A 54 -19.34 4.08 0.47
N ALA A 55 -18.23 4.72 0.09
CA ALA A 55 -16.91 4.08 0.10
C ALA A 55 -16.39 3.88 1.53
N GLU A 56 -16.58 4.86 2.42
CA GLU A 56 -16.07 4.81 3.81
C GLU A 56 -16.71 3.67 4.62
N GLU A 57 -17.97 3.35 4.34
CA GLU A 57 -18.67 2.20 4.94
C GLU A 57 -17.99 0.86 4.63
N LYS A 58 -17.26 0.76 3.50
CA LYS A 58 -16.60 -0.47 3.05
C LYS A 58 -15.11 -0.46 3.35
N ASP A 59 -14.45 0.65 3.02
CA ASP A 59 -13.01 0.82 3.17
C ASP A 59 -12.67 2.31 3.32
N ARG A 60 -12.13 2.65 4.49
CA ARG A 60 -11.67 4.02 4.81
C ARG A 60 -10.59 4.49 3.82
N ALA A 61 -9.65 3.62 3.45
CA ALA A 61 -8.53 4.02 2.60
C ALA A 61 -9.02 4.39 1.19
N GLU A 62 -9.95 3.61 0.64
CA GLU A 62 -10.61 3.91 -0.62
C GLU A 62 -11.42 5.21 -0.58
N ALA A 63 -12.11 5.48 0.54
CA ALA A 63 -12.83 6.72 0.72
C ALA A 63 -11.90 7.95 0.77
N VAL A 64 -10.76 7.84 1.46
CA VAL A 64 -9.74 8.90 1.44
C VAL A 64 -9.18 9.10 0.04
N ARG A 65 -8.89 8.02 -0.70
CA ARG A 65 -8.44 8.11 -2.10
C ARG A 65 -9.43 8.88 -2.97
N LEU A 66 -10.71 8.54 -2.89
CA LEU A 66 -11.77 9.25 -3.63
C LEU A 66 -11.87 10.71 -3.24
N LEU A 67 -11.79 11.03 -1.95
CA LEU A 67 -11.81 12.40 -1.46
C LEU A 67 -10.64 13.22 -2.03
N LEU A 68 -9.43 12.64 -2.06
CA LEU A 68 -8.25 13.30 -2.63
C LEU A 68 -8.35 13.48 -4.14
N GLU A 69 -8.96 12.51 -4.86
CA GLU A 69 -9.24 12.62 -6.29
C GLU A 69 -10.22 13.77 -6.59
N ILE A 70 -11.27 13.91 -5.76
CA ILE A 70 -12.21 15.03 -5.83
C ILE A 70 -11.43 16.34 -5.64
N VAL A 71 -10.66 16.49 -4.55
CA VAL A 71 -9.86 17.71 -4.30
C VAL A 71 -8.97 18.06 -5.50
N CYS A 72 -8.32 17.06 -6.12
CA CYS A 72 -7.46 17.27 -7.30
C CYS A 72 -8.22 17.80 -8.53
N SER A 73 -9.51 17.51 -8.64
CA SER A 73 -10.38 17.84 -9.78
C SER A 73 -11.40 18.94 -9.48
N SER A 74 -11.27 19.65 -8.36
CA SER A 74 -12.26 20.65 -7.92
C SER A 74 -11.90 22.11 -8.22
N GLY A 75 -10.90 22.35 -9.06
CA GLY A 75 -10.47 23.68 -9.50
C GLY A 75 -9.26 24.23 -8.75
N SER A 76 -8.75 25.38 -9.20
CA SER A 76 -7.43 25.89 -8.76
C SER A 76 -7.32 26.14 -7.25
N GLU A 77 -8.42 26.57 -6.63
CA GLU A 77 -8.48 26.92 -5.21
C GLU A 77 -8.78 25.72 -4.29
N ALA A 78 -9.07 24.53 -4.86
CA ALA A 78 -9.53 23.39 -4.09
C ALA A 78 -8.51 22.93 -3.04
N PHE A 79 -7.21 22.98 -3.37
CA PHE A 79 -6.16 22.62 -2.43
C PHE A 79 -6.07 23.59 -1.24
N ILE A 80 -6.21 24.89 -1.48
CA ILE A 80 -6.18 25.90 -0.43
C ILE A 80 -7.38 25.72 0.51
N LYS A 81 -8.56 25.53 -0.07
CA LYS A 81 -9.79 25.22 0.67
C LYS A 81 -9.68 23.92 1.46
N PHE A 82 -9.11 22.88 0.87
CA PHE A 82 -8.84 21.61 1.55
C PHE A 82 -7.95 21.78 2.78
N LYS A 83 -6.84 22.52 2.68
CA LYS A 83 -6.00 22.84 3.85
C LYS A 83 -6.76 23.61 4.94
N HIS A 84 -7.64 24.52 4.54
CA HIS A 84 -8.48 25.24 5.50
C HIS A 84 -9.47 24.29 6.21
N CYS A 85 -10.12 23.39 5.48
CA CYS A 85 -11.01 22.37 6.04
C CYS A 85 -10.25 21.44 7.01
N LEU A 86 -9.04 21.01 6.64
CA LEU A 86 -8.18 20.21 7.53
C LEU A 86 -7.87 20.94 8.84
N ARG A 87 -7.55 22.24 8.80
CA ARG A 87 -7.32 23.03 10.02
C ARG A 87 -8.58 23.09 10.89
N ASN A 88 -9.72 23.39 10.29
CA ASN A 88 -11.00 23.54 11.00
C ASN A 88 -11.44 22.21 11.63
N SER A 89 -11.06 21.09 11.03
CA SER A 89 -11.36 19.74 11.53
C SER A 89 -10.31 19.20 12.49
N GLY A 90 -9.33 20.01 12.91
CA GLY A 90 -8.31 19.64 13.90
C GLY A 90 -7.08 18.89 13.35
N TYR A 91 -6.95 18.68 12.05
CA TYR A 91 -5.80 18.00 11.42
C TYR A 91 -4.58 18.93 11.27
N ILE A 92 -4.20 19.61 12.36
CA ILE A 92 -3.12 20.61 12.35
C ILE A 92 -1.78 20.01 11.91
N ASN A 93 -1.49 18.78 12.34
CA ASN A 93 -0.25 18.08 11.98
C ASN A 93 -0.19 17.76 10.48
N VAL A 94 -1.31 17.34 9.89
CA VAL A 94 -1.41 17.07 8.46
C VAL A 94 -1.17 18.35 7.67
N VAL A 95 -1.82 19.44 8.06
CA VAL A 95 -1.64 20.75 7.40
C VAL A 95 -0.18 21.21 7.50
N ARG A 96 0.43 21.11 8.68
CA ARG A 96 1.83 21.48 8.87
C ARG A 96 2.75 20.68 7.96
N ARG A 97 2.50 19.38 7.79
CA ARG A 97 3.25 18.53 6.87
C ARG A 97 3.12 19.03 5.43
N LEU A 98 1.88 19.17 4.95
CA LEU A 98 1.58 19.66 3.60
C LEU A 98 2.16 21.06 3.30
N GLU A 99 2.36 21.89 4.32
CA GLU A 99 2.98 23.22 4.18
C GLU A 99 4.50 23.19 4.30
N SER A 100 5.05 22.18 4.96
CA SER A 100 6.50 21.97 5.07
C SER A 100 7.12 21.35 3.82
N GLU A 101 6.33 20.65 3.00
CA GLU A 101 6.79 20.21 1.69
C GLU A 101 7.05 21.41 0.79
N ARG A 102 8.33 21.62 0.46
CA ARG A 102 8.69 22.35 -0.75
C ARG A 102 8.36 21.44 -1.93
N VAL A 103 7.79 22.00 -3.00
CA VAL A 103 7.60 21.31 -4.28
C VAL A 103 8.94 20.68 -4.66
N ILE A 104 9.04 19.35 -4.51
CA ILE A 104 10.27 18.64 -4.81
C ILE A 104 10.27 18.48 -6.34
N PRO A 105 11.29 19.01 -7.05
CA PRO A 105 11.36 18.87 -8.50
C PRO A 105 11.17 17.42 -8.94
N GLU A 106 10.45 17.22 -10.05
CA GLU A 106 10.00 15.91 -10.57
C GLU A 106 11.14 14.87 -10.68
N HIS A 107 12.36 15.31 -10.95
CA HIS A 107 13.55 14.44 -11.00
C HIS A 107 13.97 13.87 -9.63
N ILE A 108 13.64 14.54 -8.53
CA ILE A 108 13.91 14.07 -7.17
C ILE A 108 12.74 13.20 -6.66
N ALA A 109 11.51 13.44 -7.10
CA ALA A 109 10.37 12.57 -6.78
C ALA A 109 10.58 11.13 -7.29
N GLN A 110 11.16 10.98 -8.49
CA GLN A 110 11.57 9.67 -9.04
C GLN A 110 12.61 8.98 -8.14
N PHE A 111 13.52 9.75 -7.56
CA PHE A 111 14.54 9.22 -6.63
C PHE A 111 13.90 8.68 -5.35
N TYR A 112 12.90 9.37 -4.77
CA TYR A 112 12.19 8.88 -3.58
C TYR A 112 11.30 7.67 -3.85
N PHE A 113 10.66 7.59 -5.01
CA PHE A 113 9.91 6.39 -5.41
C PHE A 113 10.82 5.17 -5.54
N LEU A 114 11.96 5.32 -6.22
CA LEU A 114 12.95 4.25 -6.35
C LEU A 114 13.49 3.81 -5.00
N LYS A 115 13.75 4.76 -4.08
CA LYS A 115 14.19 4.44 -2.73
C LYS A 115 13.16 3.60 -1.98
N SER A 116 11.87 3.97 -2.03
CA SER A 116 10.80 3.17 -1.42
C SER A 116 10.69 1.76 -2.03
N VAL A 117 10.85 1.63 -3.35
CA VAL A 117 10.86 0.31 -4.01
C VAL A 117 12.05 -0.52 -3.55
N VAL A 118 13.24 0.09 -3.43
CA VAL A 118 14.43 -0.58 -2.92
C VAL A 118 14.23 -1.03 -1.47
N ASP A 119 13.65 -0.19 -0.61
CA ASP A 119 13.40 -0.53 0.79
C ASP A 119 12.42 -1.72 0.92
N ILE A 120 11.35 -1.75 0.10
CA ILE A 120 10.40 -2.88 0.06
C ILE A 120 11.07 -4.17 -0.43
N LEU A 121 11.93 -4.06 -1.46
CA LEU A 121 12.65 -5.22 -1.99
C LEU A 121 13.65 -5.76 -0.96
N ASP A 122 14.37 -4.89 -0.27
CA ASP A 122 15.35 -5.29 0.76
C ASP A 122 14.66 -6.03 1.91
N GLU A 123 13.51 -5.53 2.37
CA GLU A 123 12.70 -6.21 3.38
C GLU A 123 12.20 -7.58 2.88
N ALA A 124 11.68 -7.65 1.64
CA ALA A 124 11.25 -8.91 1.04
C ALA A 124 12.39 -9.93 0.92
N PHE A 125 13.59 -9.49 0.52
CA PHE A 125 14.78 -10.35 0.45
C PHE A 125 15.20 -10.85 1.84
N HIS A 126 15.09 -10.01 2.87
CA HIS A 126 15.40 -10.40 4.24
C HIS A 126 14.52 -11.55 4.74
N TYR A 127 13.25 -11.59 4.33
CA TYR A 127 12.32 -12.67 4.68
C TYR A 127 12.42 -13.91 3.80
N LEU A 128 12.71 -13.74 2.51
CA LEU A 128 12.69 -14.85 1.55
C LEU A 128 13.97 -15.70 1.58
N ILE A 129 15.14 -15.08 1.79
CA ILE A 129 16.42 -15.80 1.78
C ILE A 129 16.47 -16.88 2.88
N PRO A 130 16.11 -16.62 4.15
CA PRO A 130 16.12 -17.63 5.20
C PRO A 130 15.16 -18.80 4.91
N ARG A 131 14.00 -18.53 4.32
CA ARG A 131 13.03 -19.56 3.94
C ARG A 131 13.55 -20.47 2.84
N VAL A 132 14.19 -19.91 1.81
CA VAL A 132 14.81 -20.69 0.73
C VAL A 132 15.94 -21.57 1.27
N VAL A 133 16.74 -21.05 2.21
CA VAL A 133 17.79 -21.82 2.88
C VAL A 133 17.20 -22.98 3.69
N GLN A 134 16.14 -22.74 4.47
CA GLN A 134 15.48 -23.78 5.26
C GLN A 134 14.88 -24.91 4.39
N VAL A 135 14.22 -24.55 3.29
CA VAL A 135 13.67 -25.56 2.36
C VAL A 135 14.79 -26.40 1.75
N LYS A 136 15.93 -25.78 1.42
CA LYS A 136 17.08 -26.50 0.88
C LYS A 136 17.67 -27.48 1.90
N THR A 137 17.81 -27.08 3.17
CA THR A 137 18.30 -27.96 4.23
C THR A 137 17.34 -29.12 4.48
N ASP A 138 16.03 -28.86 4.52
CA ASP A 138 15.01 -29.91 4.73
C ASP A 138 15.00 -30.93 3.58
N MET A 139 15.25 -30.48 2.34
CA MET A 139 15.37 -31.35 1.16
C MET A 139 16.65 -32.20 1.18
N GLU A 140 17.77 -31.65 1.64
CA GLU A 140 19.04 -32.38 1.79
C GLU A 140 18.93 -33.46 2.88
N ASP A 141 18.32 -33.14 4.02
CA ASP A 141 18.00 -34.10 5.08
C ASP A 141 17.06 -35.21 4.60
N GLY A 142 16.03 -34.85 3.83
CA GLY A 142 15.12 -35.81 3.21
C GLY A 142 15.83 -36.78 2.26
N ARG A 143 16.80 -36.28 1.46
CA ARG A 143 17.60 -37.11 0.56
C ARG A 143 18.45 -38.11 1.31
N HIS A 144 19.15 -37.69 2.37
CA HIS A 144 19.97 -38.60 3.18
C HIS A 144 19.16 -39.70 3.86
N ARG A 145 17.93 -39.41 4.29
CA ARG A 145 17.02 -40.43 4.85
C ARG A 145 16.63 -41.47 3.82
N ILE A 146 16.34 -41.06 2.58
CA ILE A 146 16.03 -41.99 1.48
C ILE A 146 17.23 -42.90 1.18
N GLU A 147 18.43 -42.35 1.05
CA GLU A 147 19.66 -43.12 0.80
C GLU A 147 19.95 -44.14 1.92
N THR A 148 19.60 -43.82 3.16
CA THR A 148 19.75 -44.73 4.30
C THR A 148 18.77 -45.90 4.19
N LEU A 149 17.50 -45.61 3.93
CA LEU A 149 16.47 -46.63 3.75
C LEU A 149 16.76 -47.56 2.56
N GLU A 150 17.30 -47.04 1.47
CA GLU A 150 17.68 -47.85 0.30
C GLU A 150 18.79 -48.85 0.64
N ARG A 151 19.79 -48.47 1.47
CA ARG A 151 20.82 -49.41 1.93
C ARG A 151 20.25 -50.50 2.82
N GLU A 152 19.40 -50.13 3.78
CA GLU A 152 18.73 -51.09 4.67
C GLU A 152 17.87 -52.07 3.86
N MET A 153 17.14 -51.60 2.84
CA MET A 153 16.36 -52.46 1.95
C MET A 153 17.22 -53.43 1.15
N ILE A 154 18.41 -53.02 0.69
CA ILE A 154 19.35 -53.89 -0.03
C ILE A 154 19.87 -55.00 0.90
N GLU A 155 20.21 -54.67 2.14
CA GLU A 155 20.68 -55.63 3.16
C GLU A 155 19.61 -56.68 3.46
N VAL A 156 18.39 -56.24 3.78
CA VAL A 156 17.25 -57.15 4.04
C VAL A 156 16.97 -58.07 2.84
N LYS A 157 17.08 -57.54 1.61
CA LYS A 157 16.88 -58.35 0.40
C LYS A 157 17.97 -59.40 0.23
N SER A 158 19.22 -59.06 0.56
CA SER A 158 20.35 -60.01 0.56
C SER A 158 20.10 -61.15 1.55
N ASP A 159 19.68 -60.82 2.78
CA ASP A 159 19.41 -61.81 3.82
C ASP A 159 18.29 -62.77 3.42
N ILE A 160 17.21 -62.25 2.80
CA ILE A 160 16.10 -63.07 2.31
C ILE A 160 16.58 -64.07 1.23
N GLU A 161 17.43 -63.65 0.31
CA GLU A 161 17.98 -64.56 -0.72
C GLU A 161 18.90 -65.62 -0.11
N SER A 162 19.74 -65.26 0.86
CA SER A 162 20.57 -66.24 1.59
C SER A 162 19.72 -67.28 2.34
N ILE A 163 18.57 -66.89 2.90
CA ILE A 163 17.64 -67.84 3.55
C ILE A 163 17.01 -68.80 2.53
N LYS A 164 16.67 -68.32 1.33
CA LYS A 164 16.08 -69.17 0.27
C LYS A 164 17.05 -70.24 -0.24
N GLU A 165 18.36 -70.01 -0.18
CA GLU A 165 19.36 -71.01 -0.62
C GLU A 165 19.57 -72.15 0.39
N VAL A 166 19.14 -71.96 1.64
CA VAL A 166 19.30 -72.92 2.74
C VAL A 166 18.08 -73.83 2.91
N VAL A 167 16.93 -73.47 2.34
CA VAL A 167 15.65 -74.20 2.42
C VAL A 167 15.37 -74.97 1.14
#